data_AF-A0A8H4VCY3-F1
#
_entry.id   AF-A0A8H4VCY3-F1
#
_cell.length_a   1.000
_cell.length_b   1.000
_cell.length_c   1.000
_cell.angle_alpha   90.00
_cell.angle_beta   90.00
_cell.angle_gamma   90.00
#
_symmetry.space_group_name_H-M   'P 1'
#
loop_
_entity.id
_entity.type
_entity.pdbx_description
1 polymer ?
#
loop_
_entity_poly.entity_id
_entity_poly.type
_entity_poly.pdbx_seq_one_letter_code
_entity_poly.pdbx_strand_id
1 'polypeptide(L)'
;MSADKASIPNVDLDGCLDPERIYDVLECDVEQGSGSQRQIIITSHLVRNVVYHSFPYLYGSILSAAEQWSDSRREMQRLWDVGKISIVRKRGTIREKFIDYFYTICSRVGDKAEEGQAEALMDELWEAVEGEGIMETME
;
A
#
# COMPACT_ATOMS: atom_id res chain seq x y z
N MET A 1 25.16 4.11 17.18
CA MET A 1 24.54 2.91 16.59
C MET A 1 23.61 2.28 17.61
N SER A 2 22.30 2.50 17.45
CA SER A 2 21.25 1.49 17.63
C SER A 2 19.96 2.16 17.23
N ALA A 3 19.25 1.48 16.33
CA ALA A 3 18.14 1.95 15.53
C ALA A 3 17.18 2.86 16.28
N ASP A 4 16.93 4.03 15.70
CA ASP A 4 15.67 4.73 15.86
C ASP A 4 14.58 3.68 15.64
N LYS A 5 13.85 3.39 16.70
CA LYS A 5 12.65 2.56 16.63
C LYS A 5 11.74 3.26 15.63
N ALA A 6 11.70 2.72 14.42
CA ALA A 6 10.70 3.07 13.42
C ALA A 6 9.35 2.90 14.10
N SER A 7 8.81 4.03 14.56
CA SER A 7 7.44 4.13 15.03
C SER A 7 6.58 3.82 13.82
N ILE A 8 6.11 2.58 13.76
CA ILE A 8 5.04 2.17 12.86
C ILE A 8 3.90 3.18 13.10
N PRO A 9 3.39 3.89 12.09
CA PRO A 9 2.19 4.67 12.27
C PRO A 9 1.10 3.67 12.65
N ASN A 10 0.65 3.73 13.91
CA ASN A 10 -0.50 2.99 14.40
C ASN A 10 -1.64 3.16 13.39
N VAL A 11 -1.87 2.12 12.61
CA VAL A 11 -3.12 1.94 11.87
C VAL A 11 -4.17 1.88 12.97
N ASP A 12 -4.92 2.98 13.11
CA ASP A 12 -5.91 3.25 14.16
C ASP A 12 -5.36 3.89 15.46
N LEU A 13 -5.40 5.23 15.56
CA LEU A 13 -5.05 5.97 16.79
C LEU A 13 -6.24 6.19 17.76
N ASP A 14 -7.44 5.65 17.48
CA ASP A 14 -8.62 5.78 18.36
C ASP A 14 -9.44 4.48 18.55
N GLY A 15 -9.14 3.40 17.82
CA GLY A 15 -9.85 2.12 17.87
C GLY A 15 -9.02 1.01 18.52
N CYS A 16 -9.66 -0.01 19.09
CA CYS A 16 -8.96 -1.23 19.46
C CYS A 16 -8.50 -1.95 18.18
N LEU A 17 -7.21 -2.31 18.11
CA LEU A 17 -6.70 -3.20 17.06
C LEU A 17 -7.52 -4.48 17.04
N ASP A 18 -8.01 -4.86 15.86
CA ASP A 18 -8.80 -6.08 15.66
C ASP A 18 -8.12 -6.94 14.59
N PRO A 19 -7.44 -8.03 14.97
CA PRO A 19 -6.65 -8.83 14.04
C PRO A 19 -7.48 -9.50 12.93
N GLU A 20 -8.80 -9.64 13.12
CA GLU A 20 -9.71 -10.22 12.14
C GLU A 20 -10.46 -9.17 11.32
N ARG A 21 -10.21 -7.88 11.55
CA ARG A 21 -10.77 -6.79 10.74
C ARG A 21 -10.27 -6.88 9.31
N ILE A 22 -11.21 -6.75 8.38
CA ILE A 22 -10.97 -6.87 6.94
C ILE A 22 -10.80 -5.49 6.31
N TYR A 23 -9.80 -5.38 5.44
CA TYR A 23 -9.47 -4.20 4.65
C TYR A 23 -9.50 -4.56 3.17
N ASP A 24 -9.99 -3.65 2.34
CA ASP A 24 -9.85 -3.72 0.89
C ASP A 24 -8.42 -3.33 0.50
N VAL A 25 -7.85 -4.07 -0.44
CA VAL A 25 -6.54 -3.78 -1.05
C VAL A 25 -6.75 -3.32 -2.48
N LEU A 26 -6.36 -2.08 -2.74
CA LEU A 26 -6.55 -1.41 -4.01
C LEU A 26 -5.20 -1.12 -4.65
N GLU A 27 -5.10 -1.39 -5.94
CA GLU A 27 -4.02 -0.89 -6.78
C GLU A 27 -4.50 0.38 -7.48
N CYS A 28 -3.77 1.46 -7.30
CA CYS A 28 -4.18 2.79 -7.71
C CYS A 28 -3.07 3.53 -8.45
N ASP A 29 -3.46 4.34 -9.40
CA ASP A 29 -2.65 5.41 -9.97
C ASP A 29 -2.93 6.70 -9.17
N VAL A 30 -1.90 7.26 -8.56
CA VAL A 30 -1.98 8.46 -7.70
C VAL A 30 -1.19 9.59 -8.33
N GLU A 31 -1.87 10.68 -8.66
CA GLU A 31 -1.24 11.86 -9.24
C GLU A 31 -0.35 12.59 -8.22
N GLN A 32 0.95 12.67 -8.51
CA GLN A 32 1.93 13.41 -7.74
C GLN A 32 2.76 14.34 -8.64
N GLY A 33 2.63 15.64 -8.42
CA GLY A 33 3.37 16.65 -9.16
C GLY A 33 3.01 16.63 -10.66
N SER A 34 3.98 16.26 -11.50
CA SER A 34 3.83 16.22 -12.97
C SER A 34 3.51 14.84 -13.54
N GLY A 35 3.29 13.81 -12.70
CA GLY A 35 3.07 12.45 -13.16
C GLY A 35 2.16 11.64 -12.24
N SER A 36 1.82 10.43 -12.69
CA SER A 36 1.10 9.45 -11.89
C SER A 36 2.08 8.42 -11.31
N GLN A 37 1.84 8.00 -10.08
CA GLN A 37 2.56 6.92 -9.43
C GLN A 37 1.60 5.79 -9.09
N ARG A 38 1.94 4.57 -9.51
CA ARG A 38 1.35 3.32 -9.03
C ARG A 38 1.64 3.16 -7.54
N GLN A 39 0.57 3.05 -6.76
CA GLN A 39 0.57 2.86 -5.31
C GLN A 39 -0.46 1.80 -4.92
N ILE A 40 -0.28 1.23 -3.74
CA ILE A 40 -1.24 0.30 -3.14
C ILE A 40 -1.89 1.00 -1.96
N ILE A 41 -3.21 0.95 -1.91
CA ILE A 41 -4.02 1.60 -0.90
C ILE A 41 -4.81 0.53 -0.15
N ILE A 42 -4.56 0.39 1.15
CA ILE A 42 -5.29 -0.52 2.04
C ILE A 42 -6.27 0.31 2.87
N THR A 43 -7.57 0.04 2.70
CA THR A 43 -8.65 0.87 3.27
C THR A 43 -9.77 0.03 3.87
N SER A 44 -10.47 0.55 4.88
CA SER A 44 -11.66 -0.08 5.43
C SER A 44 -12.72 0.96 5.78
N HIS A 45 -13.99 0.64 5.55
CA HIS A 45 -15.12 1.49 5.94
C HIS A 45 -15.28 1.59 7.47
N LEU A 46 -14.69 0.65 8.21
CA LEU A 46 -14.71 0.61 9.68
C LEU A 46 -13.64 1.50 10.33
N VAL A 47 -12.65 1.95 9.56
CA VAL A 47 -11.46 2.65 10.08
C VAL A 47 -11.33 4.04 9.47
N ARG A 48 -10.79 4.97 10.24
CA ARG A 48 -10.62 6.37 9.82
C ARG A 48 -9.39 6.59 8.94
N ASN A 49 -8.37 5.75 9.09
CA ASN A 49 -7.10 5.88 8.39
C ASN A 49 -6.99 4.82 7.28
N VAL A 50 -6.22 5.17 6.28
CA VAL A 50 -5.91 4.39 5.09
C VAL A 50 -4.39 4.25 5.04
N VAL A 51 -3.91 3.07 4.67
CA VAL A 51 -2.47 2.80 4.52
C VAL A 51 -2.10 2.85 3.05
N TYR A 52 -0.97 3.47 2.76
CA TYR A 52 -0.42 3.60 1.42
C TYR A 52 0.91 2.87 1.36
N HIS A 53 1.17 2.23 0.22
CA HIS A 53 2.47 1.72 -0.14
C HIS A 53 2.89 2.28 -1.51
N SER A 54 4.11 2.79 -1.61
CA SER A 54 4.71 3.20 -2.88
C SER A 54 6.06 2.54 -3.09
N PHE A 55 6.55 2.62 -4.33
CA PHE A 55 7.83 2.05 -4.77
C PHE A 55 8.66 3.15 -5.42
N PRO A 56 9.38 3.99 -4.64
CA PRO A 56 10.05 5.17 -5.16
C PRO A 56 11.11 4.88 -6.24
N TYR A 57 11.71 3.69 -6.24
CA TYR A 57 12.67 3.25 -7.25
C TYR A 57 12.07 3.23 -8.67
N LEU A 58 10.75 2.97 -8.81
CA LEU A 58 10.05 3.07 -10.10
C LEU A 58 10.11 4.48 -10.72
N TYR A 59 10.38 5.49 -9.91
CA TYR A 59 10.35 6.91 -10.28
C TYR A 59 11.71 7.61 -10.08
N GLY A 60 12.80 6.84 -10.06
CA GLY A 60 14.18 7.37 -10.01
C GLY A 60 14.65 7.83 -8.63
N SER A 61 13.91 7.53 -7.55
CA SER A 61 14.41 7.74 -6.19
C SER A 61 15.46 6.70 -5.83
N ILE A 62 16.42 7.06 -4.98
CA ILE A 62 17.44 6.15 -4.42
C ILE A 62 17.25 5.90 -2.91
N LEU A 63 16.17 6.44 -2.33
CA LEU A 63 15.99 6.50 -0.89
C LEU A 63 15.48 5.19 -0.29
N SER A 64 14.58 4.50 -0.98
CA SER A 64 13.82 3.37 -0.44
C SER A 64 13.23 2.51 -1.54
N ALA A 65 13.29 1.19 -1.35
CA ALA A 65 12.68 0.19 -2.22
C ALA A 65 11.14 0.21 -2.15
N ALA A 66 10.60 0.40 -0.94
CA ALA A 66 9.20 0.65 -0.69
C ALA A 66 9.04 1.64 0.47
N GLU A 67 7.96 2.41 0.45
CA GLU A 67 7.56 3.30 1.54
C GLU A 67 6.16 2.97 2.01
N GLN A 68 5.91 3.13 3.30
CA GLN A 68 4.59 3.04 3.90
C GLN A 68 4.27 4.32 4.66
N TRP A 69 3.06 4.83 4.48
CA TRP A 69 2.50 5.88 5.32
C TRP A 69 1.00 5.70 5.46
N SER A 70 0.39 6.53 6.30
CA SER A 70 -1.06 6.54 6.51
C SER A 70 -1.61 7.94 6.38
N ASP A 71 -2.83 8.06 5.87
CA ASP A 71 -3.60 9.30 5.87
C ASP A 71 -5.05 9.02 6.23
N SER A 72 -5.83 10.05 6.50
CA SER A 72 -7.26 9.93 6.74
C SER A 72 -8.00 9.46 5.48
N ARG A 73 -9.00 8.60 5.67
CA ARG A 73 -9.95 8.18 4.63
C ARG A 73 -10.68 9.37 4.02
N ARG A 74 -10.91 10.42 4.80
CA ARG A 74 -11.51 11.66 4.31
C ARG A 74 -10.61 12.33 3.26
N GLU A 75 -9.30 12.38 3.49
CA GLU A 75 -8.37 12.95 2.51
C GLU A 75 -8.24 12.05 1.28
N MET A 76 -8.16 10.73 1.47
CA MET A 76 -8.22 9.76 0.36
C MET A 76 -9.46 9.99 -0.52
N GLN A 77 -10.64 10.10 0.09
CA GLN A 77 -11.89 10.35 -0.62
C GLN A 77 -11.85 11.69 -1.36
N ARG A 78 -11.34 12.76 -0.72
CA ARG A 78 -11.19 14.07 -1.35
C ARG A 78 -10.32 14.00 -2.60
N LEU A 79 -9.19 13.29 -2.52
CA LEU A 79 -8.27 13.10 -3.65
C LEU A 79 -8.91 12.27 -4.77
N TRP A 80 -9.66 11.23 -4.42
CA TRP A 80 -10.44 10.47 -5.39
C TRP A 80 -11.51 11.35 -6.07
N ASP A 81 -12.31 12.10 -5.32
CA ASP A 81 -13.39 12.92 -5.85
C ASP A 81 -12.91 13.97 -6.86
N VAL A 82 -11.67 14.46 -6.69
CA VAL A 82 -11.05 15.43 -7.63
C VAL A 82 -10.21 14.76 -8.73
N GLY A 83 -10.25 13.43 -8.84
CA GLY A 83 -9.59 12.66 -9.91
C GLY A 83 -8.09 12.41 -9.72
N LYS A 84 -7.53 12.68 -8.53
CA LYS A 84 -6.11 12.47 -8.23
C LYS A 84 -5.76 11.03 -7.85
N ILE A 85 -6.77 10.21 -7.57
CA ILE A 85 -6.63 8.78 -7.35
C ILE A 85 -7.54 8.08 -8.35
N SER A 86 -6.96 7.20 -9.16
CA SER A 86 -7.68 6.31 -10.07
C SER A 86 -7.43 4.87 -9.64
N ILE A 87 -8.49 4.11 -9.35
CA ILE A 87 -8.37 2.69 -9.03
C ILE A 87 -8.10 1.93 -10.33
N VAL A 88 -6.93 1.30 -10.41
CA VAL A 88 -6.56 0.42 -11.51
C VAL A 88 -7.24 -0.93 -11.33
N ARG A 89 -7.14 -1.51 -10.13
CA ARG A 89 -7.75 -2.80 -9.79
C ARG A 89 -8.04 -2.92 -8.29
N LYS A 90 -9.17 -3.51 -7.93
CA LYS A 90 -9.39 -4.06 -6.60
C LYS A 90 -8.79 -5.47 -6.55
N ARG A 91 -7.74 -5.67 -5.76
CA ARG A 91 -6.96 -6.92 -5.75
C ARG A 91 -7.54 -7.98 -4.82
N GLY A 92 -8.24 -7.55 -3.77
CA GLY A 92 -8.87 -8.46 -2.83
C GLY A 92 -9.03 -7.81 -1.47
N THR A 93 -9.02 -8.66 -0.44
CA THR A 93 -9.06 -8.20 0.96
C THR A 93 -7.93 -8.80 1.79
N ILE A 94 -7.53 -8.08 2.83
CA ILE A 94 -6.48 -8.47 3.78
C ILE A 94 -7.00 -8.29 5.21
N ARG A 95 -6.57 -9.15 6.12
CA ARG A 95 -6.85 -8.99 7.56
C ARG A 95 -5.80 -8.10 8.23
N GLU A 96 -6.21 -7.34 9.24
CA GLU A 96 -5.35 -6.36 9.94
C GLU A 96 -4.00 -6.94 10.37
N LYS A 97 -4.00 -8.17 10.91
CA LYS A 97 -2.80 -8.88 11.37
C LYS A 97 -1.75 -9.11 10.28
N PHE A 98 -2.12 -9.03 8.99
CA PHE A 98 -1.21 -9.25 7.87
C PHE A 98 -0.73 -7.97 7.21
N ILE A 99 -1.18 -6.78 7.62
CA ILE A 99 -0.77 -5.51 6.99
C ILE A 99 0.74 -5.27 7.13
N ASP A 100 1.32 -5.52 8.30
CA ASP A 100 2.77 -5.39 8.50
C ASP A 100 3.56 -6.42 7.66
N TYR A 101 3.00 -7.62 7.50
CA TYR A 101 3.63 -8.65 6.70
C TYR A 101 3.54 -8.34 5.20
N PHE A 102 2.43 -7.76 4.75
CA PHE A 102 2.26 -7.23 3.40
C PHE A 102 3.36 -6.19 3.07
N TYR A 103 3.66 -5.28 3.99
CA TYR A 103 4.74 -4.31 3.79
C TYR A 103 6.13 -4.97 3.67
N THR A 104 6.35 -6.07 4.38
CA THR A 104 7.59 -6.85 4.24
C THR A 104 7.71 -7.43 2.83
N ILE A 105 6.61 -7.91 2.25
CA ILE A 105 6.58 -8.36 0.85
C ILE A 105 6.80 -7.20 -0.11
N CYS A 106 6.14 -6.06 0.10
CA CYS A 106 6.36 -4.84 -0.70
C CYS A 106 7.84 -4.43 -0.70
N SER A 107 8.48 -4.43 0.47
CA SER A 107 9.91 -4.06 0.58
C SER A 107 10.80 -5.05 -0.19
N ARG A 108 10.57 -6.35 0.00
CA ARG A 108 11.32 -7.43 -0.68
C ARG A 108 11.19 -7.38 -2.20
N VAL A 109 9.99 -7.11 -2.71
CA VAL A 109 9.74 -7.00 -4.16
C VAL A 109 10.24 -5.66 -4.69
N GLY A 110 10.04 -4.57 -3.94
CA GLY A 110 10.51 -3.23 -4.27
C GLY A 110 12.03 -3.14 -4.46
N ASP A 111 12.81 -4.02 -3.82
CA ASP A 111 14.27 -4.09 -4.02
C ASP A 111 14.65 -4.44 -5.48
N LYS A 112 13.71 -5.00 -6.25
CA LYS A 112 13.87 -5.35 -7.67
C LYS A 112 13.26 -4.31 -8.61
N ALA A 113 12.72 -3.21 -8.07
CA ALA A 113 12.08 -2.18 -8.87
C ALA A 113 13.08 -1.49 -9.79
N GLU A 114 12.79 -1.49 -11.08
CA GLU A 114 13.51 -0.73 -12.10
C GLU A 114 12.66 0.45 -12.57
N GLU A 115 13.32 1.59 -12.84
CA GLU A 115 12.64 2.82 -13.27
C GLU A 115 11.74 2.57 -14.49
N GLY A 116 10.48 3.02 -14.41
CA GLY A 116 9.50 2.86 -15.48
C GLY A 116 8.89 1.46 -15.63
N GLN A 117 9.30 0.46 -14.83
CA GLN A 117 8.79 -0.91 -14.91
C GLN A 117 7.66 -1.21 -13.89
N ALA A 118 6.70 -0.29 -13.78
CA ALA A 118 5.64 -0.40 -12.79
C ALA A 118 4.80 -1.69 -12.93
N GLU A 119 4.39 -2.05 -14.16
CA GLU A 119 3.56 -3.24 -14.40
C GLU A 119 4.29 -4.54 -14.04
N ALA A 120 5.57 -4.67 -14.43
CA ALA A 120 6.36 -5.86 -14.11
C ALA A 120 6.55 -6.03 -12.59
N LEU A 121 6.78 -4.92 -11.87
CA LEU A 121 6.88 -4.93 -10.41
C LEU A 121 5.54 -5.31 -9.76
N MET A 122 4.42 -4.77 -10.25
CA MET A 122 3.09 -5.12 -9.73
C MET A 122 2.80 -6.60 -9.95
N ASP A 123 3.08 -7.14 -11.14
CA ASP A 123 2.87 -8.56 -11.43
C ASP A 123 3.68 -9.45 -10.47
N GLU A 124 4.97 -9.15 -10.27
CA GLU A 124 5.81 -9.88 -9.32
C GLU A 124 5.31 -9.74 -7.86
N LEU A 125 4.84 -8.54 -7.49
CA LEU A 125 4.30 -8.31 -6.17
C LEU A 125 3.05 -9.16 -5.92
N TRP A 126 2.12 -9.20 -6.87
CA TRP A 126 0.88 -9.94 -6.70
C TRP A 126 1.11 -11.45 -6.74
N GLU A 127 2.04 -11.94 -7.56
CA GLU A 127 2.47 -13.35 -7.51
C GLU A 127 3.05 -13.71 -6.13
N ALA A 128 3.88 -12.84 -5.56
CA ALA A 128 4.43 -13.04 -4.22
C ALA A 128 3.34 -13.01 -3.14
N VAL A 129 2.42 -12.06 -3.20
CA VAL A 129 1.31 -11.93 -2.22
C VAL A 129 0.37 -13.14 -2.27
N GLU A 130 0.04 -13.62 -3.47
CA GLU A 130 -0.76 -14.83 -3.67
C GLU A 130 -0.04 -16.08 -3.13
N GLY A 131 1.27 -16.20 -3.38
CA GLY A 131 2.08 -17.31 -2.87
C GLY A 131 2.15 -17.40 -1.34
N GLU A 132 2.07 -16.26 -0.64
CA GLU A 132 2.07 -16.21 0.83
C GLU A 132 0.68 -16.44 1.44
N GLY A 133 -0.40 -16.39 0.64
CA GLY A 133 -1.77 -16.68 1.10
C GLY A 133 -2.33 -15.68 2.11
N ILE A 134 -1.84 -14.44 2.09
CA ILE A 134 -2.20 -13.40 3.07
C ILE A 134 -3.43 -12.57 2.66
N MET A 135 -3.88 -12.73 1.42
CA MET A 135 -5.04 -12.03 0.85
C MET A 135 -6.09 -13.01 0.35
N GLU A 136 -7.35 -12.62 0.50
CA GLU A 136 -8.48 -13.26 -0.16
C GLU A 136 -8.73 -12.50 -1.48
N THR A 137 -8.28 -13.08 -2.60
CA THR A 137 -8.41 -12.50 -3.94
C THR A 137 -9.84 -12.64 -4.44
N MET A 138 -10.29 -11.67 -5.25
CA MET A 138 -11.58 -11.74 -5.92
C MET A 138 -11.38 -12.46 -7.25
N GLU A 139 -12.02 -13.62 -7.42
CA GLU A 139 -12.08 -14.37 -8.70
C GLU A 139 -12.71 -13.55 -9.83
#